data_AF-A0A7M2GZY1-F1
#
_entry.id   AF-A0A7M2GZY1-F1
#
_cell.length_a   1.000
_cell.length_b   1.000
_cell.length_c   1.000
_cell.angle_alpha   90.00
_cell.angle_beta   90.00
_cell.angle_gamma   90.00
#
_symmetry.space_group_name_H-M   'P 1'
#
loop_
_entity.id
_entity.type
_entity.pdbx_description
1 polymer ?
#
loop_
_entity_poly.entity_id
_entity_poly.type
_entity_poly.pdbx_seq_one_letter_code
_entity_poly.pdbx_strand_id
1 'polypeptide(L)' 'MRDPYPENLGHIVRVLGPGRWITDGSAWLCETAGAPLRVIDADKPWVSGMDTEFDCYDSDLRPISGVPIEDEVCDEVAA' A
#
# COMPACT_ATOMS: atom_id res chain seq x y z
N MET A 1 -2.83 18.83 -2.05
CA MET A 1 -2.61 18.43 -3.46
C MET A 1 -3.52 17.24 -3.72
N ARG A 2 -4.18 17.16 -4.87
CA ARG A 2 -5.03 16.00 -5.22
C ARG A 2 -4.11 14.88 -5.71
N ASP A 3 -4.38 13.65 -5.31
CA ASP A 3 -3.66 12.47 -5.81
C ASP A 3 -3.72 12.44 -7.35
N PRO A 4 -2.59 12.21 -8.06
CA PRO A 4 -2.57 12.14 -9.52
C PRO A 4 -3.41 10.96 -10.08
N TYR A 5 -3.66 9.93 -9.28
CA TYR A 5 -4.41 8.72 -9.62
C TYR A 5 -5.52 8.47 -8.59
N PRO A 6 -6.57 9.30 -8.58
CA PRO A 6 -7.67 9.15 -7.62
C PRO A 6 -8.38 7.79 -7.72
N GLU A 7 -8.27 7.08 -8.85
CA GLU A 7 -8.79 5.73 -9.04
C GLU A 7 -8.14 4.68 -8.13
N ASN A 8 -6.91 4.90 -7.64
CA ASN A 8 -6.24 3.96 -6.73
C ASN A 8 -6.76 4.06 -5.29
N LEU A 9 -7.47 5.13 -4.94
CA LEU A 9 -7.91 5.37 -3.57
C LEU A 9 -8.93 4.33 -3.11
N GLY A 10 -8.69 3.77 -1.92
CA GLY A 10 -9.57 2.76 -1.30
C GLY A 10 -9.26 1.32 -1.72
N HIS A 11 -8.25 1.09 -2.57
CA HIS A 11 -7.79 -0.25 -2.86
C HIS A 11 -7.03 -0.86 -1.68
N ILE A 12 -7.29 -2.14 -1.43
CA ILE A 12 -6.63 -2.92 -0.39
C ILE A 12 -5.33 -3.48 -0.96
N VAL A 13 -4.23 -3.28 -0.23
CA VAL A 13 -2.92 -3.82 -0.57
C VAL A 13 -2.37 -4.65 0.58
N ARG A 14 -1.54 -5.63 0.25
CA ARG A 14 -0.82 -6.50 1.18
C ARG A 14 0.66 -6.15 1.15
N VAL A 15 1.25 -5.87 2.31
CA VAL A 15 2.70 -5.71 2.45
C VAL A 15 3.36 -7.08 2.33
N LEU A 16 4.28 -7.23 1.38
CA LEU A 16 4.96 -8.50 1.09
C LEU A 16 6.25 -8.69 1.88
N GLY A 17 6.87 -7.60 2.35
CA GLY A 17 8.17 -7.66 3.01
C GLY A 17 8.55 -6.36 3.71
N PRO A 18 9.75 -6.29 4.30
CA PRO A 18 10.24 -5.09 4.96
C PRO A 18 10.36 -3.93 3.97
N GLY A 19 10.13 -2.71 4.48
CA GLY A 19 10.32 -1.49 3.70
C GLY A 19 11.75 -1.36 3.20
N ARG A 20 11.89 -0.83 1.99
CA ARG A 20 13.18 -0.56 1.33
C ARG A 20 13.27 0.91 0.95
N TRP A 21 14.50 1.41 0.88
CA TRP A 21 14.75 2.77 0.41
C TRP A 21 14.65 2.80 -1.12
N ILE A 22 13.69 3.56 -1.65
CA ILE A 22 13.53 3.84 -3.07
C ILE A 22 13.65 5.35 -3.30
N THR A 23 14.15 5.79 -4.45
CA THR A 23 14.25 7.18 -4.92
C THR A 23 14.59 8.23 -3.84
N ASP A 24 13.62 8.66 -3.05
CA ASP A 24 13.69 9.71 -2.03
C ASP A 24 13.17 9.31 -0.63
N GLY A 25 12.80 8.04 -0.39
CA GLY A 25 12.23 7.62 0.89
C GLY A 25 12.05 6.13 1.07
N SER A 26 11.54 5.74 2.24
CA SER A 26 11.21 4.34 2.53
C SER A 26 9.84 4.00 1.94
N ALA A 27 9.78 2.91 1.18
CA ALA A 27 8.54 2.37 0.64
C ALA A 27 8.41 0.87 0.94
N TRP A 28 7.17 0.43 1.07
CA TRP A 28 6.79 -0.96 1.28
C TRP A 28 6.60 -1.65 -0.07
N LEU A 29 7.14 -2.86 -0.23
CA LEU A 29 6.74 -3.72 -1.34
C LEU A 29 5.33 -4.24 -1.07
N CYS A 30 4.40 -3.90 -1.95
CA CYS A 30 2.98 -4.19 -1.82
C CYS A 30 2.44 -4.98 -3.01
N GLU A 31 1.38 -5.76 -2.75
CA GLU A 31 0.57 -6.41 -3.78
C GLU A 31 -0.90 -6.00 -3.62
N THR A 32 -1.59 -5.66 -4.70
CA THR A 32 -3.04 -5.40 -4.68
C THR A 32 -3.82 -6.68 -4.39
N ALA A 33 -4.83 -6.61 -3.51
CA ALA A 33 -5.73 -7.74 -3.22
C ALA A 33 -6.83 -7.94 -4.28
N GLY A 34 -6.76 -7.23 -5.42
CA GLY A 34 -7.79 -7.25 -6.45
C GLY A 34 -7.29 -6.74 -7.80
N ALA A 35 -7.91 -5.66 -8.28
CA ALA A 35 -7.53 -5.09 -9.58
C ALA A 35 -6.13 -4.45 -9.54
N PRO A 36 -5.38 -4.49 -10.66
CA PRO A 36 -4.13 -3.75 -10.81
C PRO A 36 -4.32 -2.26 -10.52
N LEU A 37 -3.30 -1.62 -9.95
CA LEU A 37 -3.26 -0.19 -9.72
C LEU A 37 -2.47 0.52 -10.80
N ARG A 38 -2.74 1.80 -11.00
CA ARG A 38 -1.88 2.65 -11.82
C ARG A 38 -0.66 3.05 -11.01
N VAL A 39 0.51 2.66 -11.46
CA VAL A 39 1.80 2.87 -10.77
C VAL A 39 2.75 3.65 -11.65
N ILE A 40 3.68 4.38 -11.04
CA ILE A 40 4.75 5.12 -11.72
C ILE A 40 6.06 4.33 -11.57
N ASP A 41 6.84 4.26 -12.64
CA ASP A 41 8.21 3.75 -12.59
C ASP A 41 9.10 4.74 -11.80
N ALA A 42 9.69 4.27 -10.71
CA ALA A 42 10.50 5.10 -9.82
C ALA A 42 11.77 5.66 -10.49
N ASP A 43 12.36 4.94 -11.44
CA ASP A 43 13.53 5.37 -12.21
C ASP A 43 13.15 6.27 -13.40
N LYS A 44 11.91 6.15 -13.88
CA LYS A 44 11.36 6.89 -15.03
C LYS A 44 9.99 7.46 -14.69
N PRO A 45 9.91 8.56 -13.92
CA PRO A 45 8.66 9.09 -13.39
C PRO A 45 7.66 9.59 -14.45
N TRP A 46 8.09 9.69 -15.72
CA TRP A 46 7.22 9.96 -16.87
C TRP A 46 6.55 8.70 -17.45
N VAL A 47 6.83 7.52 -16.92
CA VAL A 47 6.25 6.24 -17.31
C VAL A 47 5.30 5.76 -16.23
N SER A 48 4.06 5.46 -16.61
CA SER A 48 3.07 4.83 -15.74
C SER A 48 2.49 3.57 -16.38
N GLY A 49 2.21 2.55 -15.59
CA GLY A 49 1.63 1.28 -16.01
C GLY A 49 0.53 0.79 -15.06
N MET A 50 -0.14 -0.30 -15.44
CA MET A 50 -1.03 -1.02 -14.53
C MET A 50 -0.25 -2.21 -13.96
N ASP A 51 -0.16 -2.32 -12.64
CA ASP A 51 0.59 -3.41 -11.98
C ASP A 51 -0.15 -3.93 -10.75
N THR A 52 0.11 -5.18 -10.40
CA THR A 52 -0.36 -5.82 -9.19
C THR A 52 0.68 -5.79 -8.07
N GLU A 53 1.97 -5.67 -8.39
CA GLU A 53 3.07 -5.56 -7.42
C GLU A 53 3.80 -4.23 -7.59
N PHE A 54 4.01 -3.49 -6.50
CA PHE A 54 4.56 -2.14 -6.56
C PHE A 54 5.12 -1.69 -5.21
N ASP A 55 5.98 -0.68 -5.24
CA ASP A 55 6.36 0.03 -4.03
C ASP A 55 5.32 1.09 -3.65
N CYS A 56 4.99 1.17 -2.36
CA CYS A 56 4.06 2.14 -1.83
C CYS A 56 4.69 2.88 -0.64
N TYR A 57 4.72 4.21 -0.68
CA TYR A 57 5.20 4.97 0.45
C TYR A 57 4.23 4.82 1.63
N ASP A 58 4.78 4.84 2.83
CA ASP A 58 3.98 4.78 4.07
C ASP A 58 2.91 5.88 4.12
N SER A 59 3.20 7.05 3.56
CA SER A 59 2.27 8.19 3.47
C SER A 59 1.03 7.95 2.60
N ASP A 60 1.12 7.01 1.65
CA ASP A 60 0.04 6.69 0.71
C ASP A 60 -0.86 5.57 1.25
N LEU A 61 -0.36 4.81 2.23
CA LEU A 61 -1.10 3.77 2.91
C LEU A 61 -1.98 4.37 4.01
N ARG A 62 -3.17 3.79 4.17
CA ARG A 62 -4.02 4.03 5.33
C ARG A 62 -4.34 2.69 5.99
N PRO A 63 -4.25 2.60 7.33
CA PRO A 63 -4.71 1.43 8.06
C PRO A 63 -6.18 1.13 7.72
N ILE A 64 -6.51 -0.14 7.48
CA ILE A 64 -7.85 -0.57 7.04
C ILE A 64 -8.89 -0.54 8.17
N SER A 65 -8.47 -0.39 9.42
CA SER A 65 -9.33 0.00 10.52
C SER A 65 -8.52 0.89 11.46
N GLY A 66 -9.12 1.95 12.00
CA GLY A 66 -8.48 2.90 12.91
C GLY A 66 -8.10 2.32 14.27
N VAL A 67 -7.62 1.07 14.31
CA VAL A 67 -7.11 0.38 15.48
C VAL A 67 -5.59 0.26 15.29
N PRO A 68 -4.78 0.87 16.18
CA PRO A 68 -3.35 0.61 16.23
C PRO A 68 -3.11 -0.91 16.33
N ILE A 69 -2.14 -1.45 15.59
CA ILE A 69 -1.76 -2.87 15.68
C ILE A 69 -0.96 -3.11 16.98
N GLU A 70 -1.61 -2.88 18.11
CA GLU A 70 -1.16 -3.25 19.45
C GLU A 70 -2.40 -3.68 20.25
N ASP A 71 -3.04 -4.77 19.86
CA ASP A 71 -3.89 -5.53 20.77
C ASP A 71 -3.92 -6.99 20.29
N GLU A 72 -3.45 -7.90 21.14
CA GLU A 72 -3.63 -9.34 20.97
C GLU A 72 -5.13 -9.64 20.93
N VAL A 73 -5.62 -10.05 19.77
CA VAL A 73 -7.01 -10.53 19.63
C VAL A 73 -7.08 -11.92 20.27
N CYS A 74 -7.44 -11.98 21.54
CA CYS A 74 -7.93 -13.21 22.17
C CYS A 74 -9.42 -13.38 21.86
N ASP A 75 -9.74 -14.29 20.95
CA ASP A 75 -11.11 -14.74 20.73
C ASP A 75 -11.59 -15.57 21.94
N GLU A 76 -12.18 -14.93 22.94
CA GLU A 76 -13.09 -15.62 23.85
C GLU A 76 -14.52 -15.59 23.26
N VAL A 77 -14.84 -16.61 22.46
CA VAL A 77 -16.22 -16.93 22.11
C VAL A 77 -16.85 -17.58 23.34
N ALA A 78 -17.55 -16.80 24.16
CA ALA A 78 -18.37 -17.35 25.23
C ALA A 78 -19.50 -18.22 24.63
N ALA A 79 -19.58 -19.46 25.13
CA ALA A 79 -20.46 -20.54 24.72
C ALA A 79 -21.97 -20.27 24.89
#